data_AF-A0A934YBC8-F1
#
_entry.id   AF-A0A934YBC8-F1
#
_cell.length_a   1.000
_cell.length_b   1.000
_cell.length_c   1.000
_cell.angle_alpha   90.00
_cell.angle_beta   90.00
_cell.angle_gamma   90.00
#
_symmetry.space_group_name_H-M   'P 1'
#
loop_
_entity.id
_entity.type
_entity.pdbx_description
1 polymer ?
#
loop_
_entity_poly.entity_id
_entity_poly.type
_entity_poly.pdbx_seq_one_letter_code
_entity_poly.pdbx_strand_id
1 'polypeptide(L)'
;MKKLCSFVLLFLVITSSIIAETPIKSKIEQVVVFRGGAQIKRTGKVALKAGSNTIVFGNLPAGYDESSIQIKSNAKAEIISITFRKNFVDDFESNPTYKTWKDQLETIIRKKDNETLIYETWKEEESLLISNKKVSGENSGLSSEQLTKVADLYRTRLLLVKQQALESRRKLNDYDKEINKIQSTINEWTGKNKTINNGEIVIDVMSKNAIEDVFEVSYIDNRASWTSSFDLRLESLKQPLNLISKGKITQSTGENWDDVKITLSSGDPRRNMQLPEIKPWFLYYYVEQYNQTKLGAYNNATQLRGSKDAASNYYAEGAVKSELDDVVSRENIAFMEYAIPNRMDIPSDSKPHEVKMNEVSLDAKYDYIASPKLDTKVYLQASISDWSQNNFSSGEVKLYFEGTYVGNTYLDAAAVEDTMKISLGPDIALSTKREKLKDFKKTTFLSSKKQLQSGYEITIKNNKPGPVEMTIYDQIPLTSDSQMEIEAEDLSGGKLNKETGIVEWKISLKPGEQIKKRIIYNVKIPKDKKISL
;
A
#
# COMPACT_ATOMS: atom_id res chain seq x y z
N MET A 1 27.80 -48.14 77.68
CA MET A 1 26.95 -46.94 77.54
C MET A 1 27.64 -45.95 76.61
N LYS A 2 26.83 -45.20 75.87
CA LYS A 2 27.09 -44.62 74.54
C LYS A 2 28.04 -43.41 74.50
N LYS A 3 28.67 -43.29 73.33
CA LYS A 3 29.50 -42.21 72.75
C LYS A 3 28.87 -40.82 72.87
N LEU A 4 29.69 -39.77 72.89
CA LEU A 4 29.35 -38.50 72.25
C LEU A 4 30.60 -37.85 71.61
N CYS A 5 30.65 -37.89 70.28
CA CYS A 5 31.60 -37.18 69.43
C CYS A 5 31.21 -35.70 69.35
N SER A 6 32.21 -34.81 69.48
CA SER A 6 32.07 -33.38 69.19
C SER A 6 32.05 -33.18 67.68
N PHE A 7 30.94 -32.68 67.13
CA PHE A 7 30.78 -32.38 65.71
C PHE A 7 30.89 -30.87 65.50
N VAL A 8 31.93 -30.44 64.77
CA VAL A 8 32.13 -29.06 64.32
C VAL A 8 31.09 -28.75 63.25
N LEU A 9 30.18 -27.82 63.53
CA LEU A 9 29.17 -27.35 62.59
C LEU A 9 29.79 -26.26 61.69
N LEU A 10 30.23 -26.65 60.49
CA LEU A 10 30.66 -25.72 59.44
C LEU A 10 29.40 -25.15 58.76
N PHE A 11 29.04 -23.90 59.06
CA PHE A 11 27.96 -23.19 58.39
C PHE A 11 28.39 -22.83 56.95
N LEU A 12 27.94 -23.61 55.97
CA LEU A 12 28.11 -23.31 54.56
C LEU A 12 27.09 -22.21 54.17
N VAL A 13 27.51 -20.95 54.20
CA VAL A 13 26.72 -19.84 53.66
C VAL A 13 26.72 -19.95 52.14
N ILE A 14 25.65 -20.51 51.57
CA ILE A 14 25.39 -20.48 50.13
C ILE A 14 25.02 -19.04 49.77
N THR A 15 26.01 -18.23 49.39
CA THR A 15 25.75 -16.94 48.76
C THR A 15 25.30 -17.20 47.34
N SER A 16 23.99 -17.10 47.10
CA SER A 16 23.46 -16.97 45.74
C SER A 16 23.99 -15.65 45.18
N SER A 17 25.06 -15.72 44.39
CA SER A 17 25.57 -14.57 43.65
C SER A 17 24.52 -14.23 42.61
N ILE A 18 23.76 -13.16 42.83
CA ILE A 18 22.91 -12.57 41.79
C ILE A 18 23.87 -12.11 40.70
N ILE A 19 23.89 -12.80 39.56
CA ILE A 19 24.64 -12.35 38.39
C ILE A 19 23.96 -11.06 37.94
N ALA A 20 24.68 -9.94 38.04
CA ALA A 20 24.16 -8.66 37.61
C ALA A 20 23.97 -8.67 36.09
N GLU A 21 22.75 -8.38 35.64
CA GLU A 21 22.43 -8.22 34.23
C GLU A 21 23.16 -6.99 33.66
N THR A 22 23.82 -7.17 32.52
CA THR A 22 24.56 -6.10 31.85
C THR A 22 23.77 -5.65 30.61
N PRO A 23 23.14 -4.47 30.63
CA PRO A 23 22.44 -3.95 29.45
C PRO A 23 23.43 -3.61 28.35
N ILE A 24 23.11 -3.98 27.11
CA ILE A 24 23.91 -3.67 25.93
C ILE A 24 23.18 -2.66 25.04
N LYS A 25 23.85 -1.55 24.72
CA LYS A 25 23.35 -0.62 23.71
C LYS A 25 23.63 -1.20 22.33
N SER A 26 22.60 -1.25 21.49
CA SER A 26 22.70 -1.80 20.13
C SER A 26 22.25 -0.79 19.07
N LYS A 27 22.71 -0.99 17.83
CA LYS A 27 22.30 -0.24 16.63
C LYS A 27 21.90 -1.22 15.54
N ILE A 28 20.83 -0.90 14.80
CA ILE A 28 20.48 -1.62 13.57
C ILE A 28 21.54 -1.32 12.51
N GLU A 29 22.13 -2.36 11.94
CA GLU A 29 23.17 -2.22 10.91
C GLU A 29 22.65 -2.58 9.52
N GLN A 30 21.75 -3.55 9.45
CA GLN A 30 21.23 -4.08 8.18
C GLN A 30 19.78 -4.51 8.35
N VAL A 31 18.98 -4.26 7.30
CA VAL A 31 17.61 -4.74 7.20
C VAL A 31 17.41 -5.41 5.84
N VAL A 32 16.90 -6.64 5.86
CA VAL A 32 16.40 -7.33 4.66
C VAL A 32 14.87 -7.23 4.69
N VAL A 33 14.28 -6.48 3.77
CA VAL A 33 12.84 -6.28 3.68
C VAL A 33 12.24 -7.30 2.72
N PHE A 34 11.22 -8.03 3.17
CA PHE A 34 10.48 -9.01 2.38
C PHE A 34 9.14 -8.44 1.91
N ARG A 35 8.41 -9.19 1.07
CA ARG A 35 7.02 -8.84 0.70
C ARG A 35 6.08 -8.78 1.91
N GLY A 36 6.40 -9.54 2.96
CA GLY A 36 5.70 -9.53 4.24
C GLY A 36 6.65 -9.83 5.40
N GLY A 37 7.17 -8.78 6.01
CA GLY A 37 8.13 -8.78 7.12
C GLY A 37 9.47 -8.16 6.74
N ALA A 38 10.32 -7.95 7.73
CA ALA A 38 11.72 -7.61 7.54
C ALA A 38 12.60 -8.36 8.55
N GLN A 39 13.73 -8.88 8.09
CA GLN A 39 14.79 -9.37 8.97
C GLN A 39 15.65 -8.17 9.39
N ILE A 40 15.65 -7.87 10.68
CA ILE A 40 16.42 -6.80 11.29
C ILE A 40 17.67 -7.42 11.88
N LYS A 41 18.84 -6.86 11.56
CA LYS A 41 20.13 -7.24 12.13
C LYS A 41 20.73 -6.06 12.86
N ARG A 42 20.99 -6.24 14.16
CA ARG A 42 21.59 -5.24 15.04
C ARG A 42 22.84 -5.78 15.70
N THR A 43 23.75 -4.87 16.05
CA THR A 43 24.97 -5.21 16.77
C THR A 43 25.10 -4.39 18.04
N GLY A 44 25.73 -4.98 19.06
CA GLY A 44 26.05 -4.32 20.32
C GLY A 44 27.41 -4.79 20.83
N LYS A 45 28.15 -3.89 21.49
CA LYS A 45 29.47 -4.17 22.05
C LYS A 45 29.38 -4.21 23.59
N VAL A 46 29.97 -5.22 24.21
CA VAL A 46 29.96 -5.37 25.68
C VAL A 46 31.27 -5.98 26.19
N ALA A 47 31.70 -5.53 27.37
CA ALA A 47 32.82 -6.12 28.07
C ALA A 47 32.33 -7.29 28.94
N LEU A 48 32.85 -8.49 28.66
CA LEU A 48 32.58 -9.71 29.41
C LEU A 48 33.64 -9.93 30.48
N LYS A 49 33.22 -10.39 31.66
CA LYS A 49 34.11 -10.91 32.70
C LYS A 49 34.42 -12.39 32.40
N ALA A 50 35.55 -12.89 32.91
CA ALA A 50 35.77 -14.33 32.92
C ALA A 50 34.68 -15.04 33.76
N GLY A 51 34.14 -16.14 33.24
CA GLY A 51 33.02 -16.87 33.83
C GLY A 51 31.66 -16.53 33.20
N SER A 52 30.60 -16.61 34.01
CA SER A 52 29.22 -16.41 33.58
C SER A 52 28.89 -14.92 33.49
N ASN A 53 28.25 -14.51 32.40
CA ASN A 53 27.73 -13.17 32.19
C ASN A 53 26.29 -13.26 31.69
N THR A 54 25.44 -12.33 32.11
CA THR A 54 24.08 -12.17 31.57
C THR A 54 23.98 -10.83 30.88
N ILE A 55 23.69 -10.85 29.58
CA ILE A 55 23.64 -9.68 28.70
C ILE A 55 22.19 -9.42 28.33
N VAL A 56 21.77 -8.16 28.32
CA VAL A 56 20.38 -7.78 28.00
C VAL A 56 20.33 -6.79 26.85
N PHE A 57 19.81 -7.24 25.70
CA PHE A 57 19.37 -6.36 24.61
C PHE A 57 17.97 -5.84 24.96
N GLY A 58 17.92 -4.63 25.52
CA GLY A 58 16.66 -3.98 25.91
C GLY A 58 16.09 -3.04 24.85
N ASN A 59 14.87 -2.56 25.12
CA ASN A 59 14.13 -1.62 24.26
C ASN A 59 13.89 -2.13 22.83
N LEU A 60 13.76 -3.45 22.65
CA LEU A 60 13.41 -4.04 21.36
C LEU A 60 11.89 -3.96 21.15
N PRO A 61 11.41 -3.71 19.93
CA PRO A 61 10.00 -3.54 19.68
C PRO A 61 9.22 -4.87 19.80
N ALA A 62 8.00 -4.80 20.29
CA ALA A 62 7.06 -5.90 20.51
C ALA A 62 6.92 -7.00 19.44
N GLY A 63 7.06 -6.62 18.17
CA GLY A 63 6.45 -7.32 17.05
C GLY A 63 7.40 -8.27 16.33
N TYR A 64 8.57 -8.54 16.89
CA TYR A 64 9.44 -9.59 16.36
C TYR A 64 8.89 -10.98 16.64
N ASP A 65 9.21 -11.90 15.73
CA ASP A 65 8.95 -13.32 15.88
C ASP A 65 10.05 -13.95 16.75
N GLU A 66 9.69 -14.37 17.96
CA GLU A 66 10.59 -15.01 18.92
C GLU A 66 11.28 -16.25 18.34
N SER A 67 10.62 -16.99 17.44
CA SER A 67 11.16 -18.19 16.83
C SER A 67 12.22 -17.91 15.75
N SER A 68 12.33 -16.65 15.31
CA SER A 68 13.27 -16.21 14.28
C SER A 68 14.58 -15.65 14.83
N ILE A 69 14.71 -15.53 16.16
CA ILE A 69 15.87 -14.91 16.80
C ILE A 69 17.13 -15.77 16.57
N GLN A 70 18.17 -15.15 16.04
CA GLN A 70 19.50 -15.72 15.91
C GLN A 70 20.51 -14.79 16.55
N ILE A 71 21.48 -15.37 17.24
CA ILE A 71 22.50 -14.63 17.98
C ILE A 71 23.87 -15.18 17.61
N LYS A 72 24.81 -14.28 17.32
CA LYS A 72 26.22 -14.60 17.07
C LYS A 72 27.12 -13.77 17.97
N SER A 73 28.18 -14.40 18.48
CA SER A 73 29.30 -13.75 19.19
C SER A 73 30.53 -13.77 18.27
N ASN A 74 31.23 -12.63 18.16
CA ASN A 74 32.42 -12.52 17.33
C ASN A 74 33.68 -13.07 18.02
N ALA A 75 33.78 -12.93 19.34
CA ALA A 75 34.91 -13.45 20.13
C ALA A 75 34.73 -14.91 20.59
N LYS A 76 33.69 -15.60 20.08
CA LYS A 76 33.34 -16.99 20.39
C LYS A 76 33.07 -17.25 21.88
N ALA A 77 32.44 -16.30 22.56
CA ALA A 77 31.82 -16.58 23.85
C ALA A 77 30.74 -17.67 23.65
N GLU A 78 30.66 -18.62 24.58
CA GLU A 78 29.70 -19.72 24.48
C GLU A 78 28.32 -19.22 24.94
N ILE A 79 27.34 -19.27 24.04
CA ILE A 79 25.95 -18.90 24.33
C ILE A 79 25.29 -20.09 25.04
N ILE A 80 24.90 -19.90 26.30
CA ILE A 80 24.28 -20.93 27.13
C ILE A 80 22.76 -20.92 26.94
N SER A 81 22.16 -19.73 27.01
CA SER A 81 20.70 -19.58 26.98
C SER A 81 20.31 -18.29 26.26
N ILE A 82 19.12 -18.32 25.65
CA ILE A 82 18.45 -17.15 25.09
C ILE A 82 17.05 -17.14 25.69
N THR A 83 16.75 -16.10 26.48
CA THR A 83 15.47 -15.92 27.12
C THR A 83 14.85 -14.62 26.63
N PHE A 84 13.59 -14.69 26.21
CA PHE A 84 12.83 -13.50 25.86
C PHE A 84 11.94 -13.06 27.02
N ARG A 85 11.96 -11.76 27.32
CA ARG A 85 11.07 -11.15 28.31
C ARG A 85 10.32 -9.99 27.66
N LYS A 86 9.02 -9.89 27.92
CA LYS A 86 8.23 -8.70 27.60
C LYS A 86 8.18 -7.83 28.84
N ASN A 87 8.86 -6.69 28.80
CA ASN A 87 8.76 -5.70 29.85
C ASN A 87 7.67 -4.69 29.46
N PHE A 88 6.52 -4.80 30.12
CA PHE A 88 5.42 -3.86 29.96
C PHE A 88 5.63 -2.75 30.98
N VAL A 89 6.33 -1.68 30.58
CA VAL A 89 6.41 -0.48 31.41
C VAL A 89 5.65 0.63 30.70
N ASP A 90 4.49 0.99 31.23
CA ASP A 90 3.73 2.18 30.85
C ASP A 90 4.49 3.45 31.29
N ASP A 91 5.66 3.72 30.70
CA ASP A 91 6.50 4.87 31.05
C ASP A 91 6.44 6.01 30.01
N PHE A 92 5.50 5.95 29.06
CA PHE A 92 5.34 7.05 28.09
C PHE A 92 4.94 8.37 28.76
N GLU A 93 4.37 8.32 29.96
CA GLU A 93 4.02 9.51 30.74
C GLU A 93 5.24 10.29 31.27
N SER A 94 6.41 9.65 31.41
CA SER A 94 7.65 10.33 31.81
C SER A 94 8.40 10.96 30.63
N ASN A 95 7.95 10.73 29.38
CA ASN A 95 8.59 11.27 28.19
C ASN A 95 8.51 12.82 28.17
N PRO A 96 9.65 13.54 28.02
CA PRO A 96 9.66 15.01 28.02
C PRO A 96 8.79 15.65 26.92
N THR A 97 8.70 15.02 25.76
CA THR A 97 7.88 15.51 24.63
C THR A 97 6.39 15.34 24.91
N TYR A 98 5.99 14.19 25.45
CA TYR A 98 4.61 13.94 25.89
C TYR A 98 4.17 14.94 26.96
N LYS A 99 5.03 15.17 27.96
CA LYS A 99 4.78 16.15 29.02
C LYS A 99 4.59 17.56 28.46
N THR A 100 5.43 17.96 27.51
CA THR A 100 5.32 19.27 26.84
C THR A 100 3.96 19.45 26.17
N TRP A 101 3.46 18.45 25.43
CA TRP A 101 2.14 18.53 24.81
C TRP A 101 1.00 18.53 25.82
N LYS A 102 1.12 17.78 26.92
CA LYS A 102 0.13 17.76 28.00
C LYS A 102 0.02 19.13 28.69
N ASP A 103 1.16 19.76 28.99
CA ASP A 103 1.22 21.10 29.59
C ASP A 103 0.64 22.17 28.65
N GLN A 104 0.91 22.06 27.34
CA GLN A 104 0.31 22.93 26.31
C GLN A 104 -1.21 22.74 26.21
N LEU A 105 -1.68 21.49 26.23
CA LEU A 105 -3.11 21.17 26.20
C LEU A 105 -3.83 21.76 27.42
N GLU A 106 -3.29 21.57 28.61
CA GLU A 106 -3.86 22.12 29.85
C GLU A 106 -3.90 23.65 29.81
N THR A 107 -2.85 24.29 29.28
CA THR A 107 -2.80 25.74 29.12
C THR A 107 -3.93 26.27 28.22
N ILE A 108 -4.19 25.61 27.10
CA ILE A 108 -5.24 26.04 26.16
C ILE A 108 -6.64 25.76 26.73
N ILE A 109 -6.82 24.65 27.45
CA ILE A 109 -8.08 24.35 28.15
C ILE A 109 -8.40 25.47 29.15
N ARG A 110 -7.43 25.88 29.99
CA ARG A 110 -7.62 27.00 30.94
C ARG A 110 -8.01 28.30 30.23
N LYS A 111 -7.42 28.60 29.06
CA LYS A 111 -7.80 29.78 28.26
C LYS A 111 -9.23 29.66 27.73
N LYS A 112 -9.62 28.47 27.27
CA LYS A 112 -10.98 28.19 26.79
C LYS A 112 -12.02 28.32 27.91
N ASP A 113 -11.73 27.82 29.10
CA ASP A 113 -12.62 27.92 30.26
C ASP A 113 -12.86 29.39 30.62
N ASN A 114 -11.79 30.20 30.68
CA ASN A 114 -11.90 31.64 30.94
C ASN A 114 -12.72 32.37 29.86
N GLU A 115 -12.50 32.05 28.58
CA GLU A 115 -13.26 32.66 27.49
C GLU A 115 -14.72 32.20 27.46
N THR A 116 -15.01 31.00 27.97
CA THR A 116 -16.38 30.49 28.11
C THR A 116 -17.14 31.32 29.12
N LEU A 117 -16.53 31.62 30.27
CA LEU A 117 -17.11 32.52 31.28
C LEU A 117 -17.38 33.92 30.71
N ILE A 118 -16.46 34.46 29.91
CA ILE A 118 -16.64 35.76 29.23
C ILE A 118 -17.82 35.70 28.26
N TYR A 119 -17.88 34.67 27.42
CA TYR A 119 -18.96 34.49 26.46
C TYR A 119 -20.33 34.35 27.16
N GLU A 120 -20.41 33.54 28.21
CA GLU A 120 -21.62 33.36 29.01
C GLU A 120 -22.06 34.67 29.66
N THR A 121 -21.14 35.45 30.20
CA THR A 121 -21.42 36.78 30.75
C THR A 121 -22.05 37.71 29.70
N TRP A 122 -21.51 37.75 28.48
CA TRP A 122 -22.11 38.55 27.41
C TRP A 122 -23.49 38.03 26.99
N LYS A 123 -23.69 36.71 27.01
CA LYS A 123 -24.98 36.08 26.68
C LYS A 123 -26.04 36.35 27.74
N GLU A 124 -25.66 36.38 29.02
CA GLU A 124 -26.54 36.79 30.12
C GLU A 124 -26.93 38.25 29.99
N GLU A 125 -25.97 39.15 29.71
CA GLU A 125 -26.28 40.56 29.47
C GLU A 125 -27.21 40.75 28.26
N GLU A 126 -26.96 40.02 27.16
CA GLU A 126 -27.85 40.03 25.99
C GLU A 126 -29.28 39.64 26.38
N SER A 127 -29.42 38.58 27.19
CA SER A 127 -30.72 38.11 27.69
C SER A 127 -31.42 39.16 28.55
N LEU A 128 -30.69 39.82 29.47
CA LEU A 128 -31.22 40.91 30.29
C LEU A 128 -31.71 42.08 29.44
N LEU A 129 -30.93 42.50 28.44
CA LEU A 129 -31.33 43.58 27.53
C LEU A 129 -32.61 43.19 26.77
N ILE A 130 -32.67 42.00 26.18
CA ILE A 130 -33.84 41.50 25.43
C ILE A 130 -35.09 41.43 26.33
N SER A 131 -34.92 40.95 27.58
CA SER A 131 -36.03 40.79 28.53
C SER A 131 -36.62 42.13 28.97
N ASN A 132 -35.78 43.17 29.06
CA ASN A 132 -36.19 44.53 29.39
C ASN A 132 -36.69 45.35 28.18
N LYS A 133 -36.87 44.73 27.00
CA LYS A 133 -37.47 45.36 25.81
C LYS A 133 -38.94 45.76 26.00
N LYS A 134 -39.65 45.13 26.94
CA LYS A 134 -41.01 45.53 27.35
C LYS A 134 -40.94 46.75 28.27
N VAL A 135 -40.79 47.93 27.70
CA VAL A 135 -40.77 49.21 28.45
C VAL A 135 -42.19 49.72 28.78
N SER A 136 -43.25 49.08 28.28
CA SER A 136 -44.64 49.46 28.55
C SER A 136 -45.28 48.59 29.64
N GLY A 137 -45.13 49.00 30.90
CA GLY A 137 -46.14 48.70 31.93
C GLY A 137 -47.22 49.77 31.87
N GLU A 138 -48.49 49.40 32.12
CA GLU A 138 -49.71 50.22 31.98
C GLU A 138 -49.74 51.56 32.76
N ASN A 139 -48.65 52.02 33.39
CA ASN A 139 -48.54 53.31 34.10
C ASN A 139 -47.17 54.01 33.95
N SER A 140 -46.47 53.89 32.81
CA SER A 140 -45.15 54.52 32.61
C SER A 140 -45.20 55.69 31.61
N GLY A 141 -45.39 56.91 32.14
CA GLY A 141 -45.44 58.16 31.38
C GLY A 141 -44.08 58.59 30.79
N LEU A 142 -43.57 57.85 29.81
CA LEU A 142 -42.36 58.21 29.06
C LEU A 142 -42.69 59.08 27.85
N SER A 143 -41.96 60.17 27.67
CA SER A 143 -42.07 61.03 26.49
C SER A 143 -41.43 60.38 25.25
N SER A 144 -41.83 60.82 24.05
CA SER A 144 -41.24 60.38 22.77
C SER A 144 -39.70 60.55 22.72
N GLU A 145 -39.18 61.61 23.37
CA GLU A 145 -37.75 61.87 23.49
C GLU A 145 -37.04 60.83 24.39
N GLN A 146 -37.66 60.43 25.50
CA GLN A 146 -37.14 59.40 26.39
C GLN A 146 -37.14 58.03 25.73
N LEU A 147 -38.19 57.70 24.96
CA LEU A 147 -38.25 56.47 24.17
C LEU A 147 -37.14 56.39 23.10
N THR A 148 -36.82 57.52 22.47
CA THR A 148 -35.73 57.61 21.48
C THR A 148 -34.38 57.34 22.14
N LYS A 149 -34.09 57.97 23.30
CA LYS A 149 -32.85 57.74 24.05
C LYS A 149 -32.70 56.30 24.52
N VAL A 150 -33.80 55.66 24.96
CA VAL A 150 -33.81 54.25 25.35
C VAL A 150 -33.57 53.33 24.14
N ALA A 151 -34.20 53.63 23.00
CA ALA A 151 -33.99 52.87 21.76
C ALA A 151 -32.54 52.97 21.23
N ASP A 152 -31.92 54.15 21.31
CA ASP A 152 -30.54 54.36 20.88
C ASP A 152 -29.53 53.69 21.83
N LEU A 153 -29.76 53.77 23.14
CA LEU A 153 -28.96 53.06 24.14
C LEU A 153 -29.08 51.53 23.92
N TYR A 154 -30.29 51.03 23.70
CA TYR A 154 -30.55 49.63 23.41
C TYR A 154 -29.84 49.18 22.14
N ARG A 155 -29.97 49.94 21.04
CA ARG A 155 -29.31 49.63 19.77
C ARG A 155 -27.80 49.57 19.91
N THR A 156 -27.21 50.55 20.60
CA THR A 156 -25.76 50.67 20.76
C THR A 156 -25.20 49.58 21.69
N ARG A 157 -25.83 49.39 22.87
CA ARG A 157 -25.37 48.40 23.85
C ARG A 157 -25.60 46.97 23.35
N LEU A 158 -26.76 46.67 22.77
CA LEU A 158 -27.03 45.33 22.24
C LEU A 158 -26.09 44.97 21.09
N LEU A 159 -25.77 45.94 20.21
CA LEU A 159 -24.79 45.72 19.16
C LEU A 159 -23.41 45.38 19.73
N LEU A 160 -22.94 46.16 20.71
CA LEU A 160 -21.67 45.92 21.39
C LEU A 160 -21.64 44.53 22.05
N VAL A 161 -22.68 44.19 22.83
CA VAL A 161 -22.78 42.89 23.52
C VAL A 161 -22.76 41.74 22.51
N LYS A 162 -23.52 41.84 21.41
CA LYS A 162 -23.51 40.84 20.33
C LYS A 162 -22.14 40.73 19.65
N GLN A 163 -21.45 41.85 19.42
CA GLN A 163 -20.10 41.86 18.85
C GLN A 163 -19.09 41.17 19.78
N GLN A 164 -19.13 41.48 21.08
CA GLN A 164 -18.24 40.88 22.08
C GLN A 164 -18.53 39.38 22.27
N ALA A 165 -19.80 38.98 22.31
CA ALA A 165 -20.19 37.57 22.34
C ALA A 165 -19.72 36.83 21.07
N LEU A 166 -19.80 37.45 19.89
CA LEU A 166 -19.31 36.86 18.65
C LEU A 166 -17.78 36.72 18.66
N GLU A 167 -17.04 37.71 19.16
CA GLU A 167 -15.58 37.63 19.30
C GLU A 167 -15.17 36.50 20.25
N SER A 168 -15.82 36.42 21.42
CA SER A 168 -15.56 35.36 22.40
C SER A 168 -15.86 33.98 21.81
N ARG A 169 -16.97 33.85 21.08
CA ARG A 169 -17.31 32.61 20.36
C ARG A 169 -16.28 32.21 19.30
N ARG A 170 -15.66 33.18 18.61
CA ARG A 170 -14.58 32.90 17.65
C ARG A 170 -13.35 32.37 18.37
N LYS A 171 -12.94 33.00 19.48
CA LYS A 171 -11.82 32.52 20.31
C LYS A 171 -12.07 31.11 20.84
N LEU A 172 -13.27 30.81 21.32
CA LEU A 172 -13.66 29.46 21.73
C LEU A 172 -13.49 28.43 20.60
N ASN A 173 -13.97 28.75 19.39
CA ASN A 173 -13.79 27.87 18.24
C ASN A 173 -12.31 27.66 17.87
N ASP A 174 -11.46 28.68 18.03
CA ASP A 174 -10.03 28.57 17.74
C ASP A 174 -9.31 27.72 18.80
N TYR A 175 -9.64 27.90 20.09
CA TYR A 175 -9.16 27.00 21.15
C TYR A 175 -9.59 25.55 20.92
N ASP A 176 -10.82 25.31 20.46
CA ASP A 176 -11.28 23.96 20.11
C ASP A 176 -10.46 23.34 18.98
N LYS A 177 -10.10 24.10 17.94
CA LYS A 177 -9.21 23.61 16.88
C LYS A 177 -7.82 23.26 17.41
N GLU A 178 -7.26 24.10 18.28
CA GLU A 178 -5.94 23.87 18.88
C GLU A 178 -5.95 22.65 19.81
N ILE A 179 -6.97 22.52 20.67
CA ILE A 179 -7.18 21.35 21.54
C ILE A 179 -7.26 20.08 20.71
N ASN A 180 -8.10 20.07 19.66
CA ASN A 180 -8.26 18.91 18.79
C ASN A 180 -6.94 18.55 18.08
N LYS A 181 -6.16 19.55 17.63
CA LYS A 181 -4.86 19.33 17.00
C LYS A 181 -3.86 18.69 17.96
N ILE A 182 -3.75 19.21 19.19
CA ILE A 182 -2.83 18.70 20.20
C ILE A 182 -3.28 17.31 20.67
N GLN A 183 -4.59 17.10 20.92
CA GLN A 183 -5.13 15.78 21.26
C GLN A 183 -4.91 14.76 20.15
N SER A 184 -5.09 15.13 18.88
CA SER A 184 -4.76 14.26 17.74
C SER A 184 -3.27 13.91 17.71
N THR A 185 -2.39 14.88 17.98
CA THR A 185 -0.93 14.65 18.07
C THR A 185 -0.58 13.71 19.22
N ILE A 186 -1.17 13.91 20.40
CA ILE A 186 -1.01 13.03 21.56
C ILE A 186 -1.56 11.64 21.26
N ASN A 187 -2.73 11.51 20.64
CA ASN A 187 -3.35 10.22 20.32
C ASN A 187 -2.57 9.46 19.24
N GLU A 188 -2.03 10.16 18.25
CA GLU A 188 -1.16 9.56 17.23
C GLU A 188 0.16 9.10 17.86
N TRP A 189 0.78 9.95 18.70
CA TRP A 189 2.02 9.63 19.36
C TRP A 189 1.86 8.52 20.40
N THR A 190 0.82 8.59 21.24
CA THR A 190 0.49 7.51 22.18
C THR A 190 0.07 6.27 21.41
N GLY A 191 -0.74 6.34 20.36
CA GLY A 191 -1.06 5.18 19.51
C GLY A 191 0.17 4.48 18.92
N LYS A 192 1.19 5.26 18.51
CA LYS A 192 2.49 4.76 18.07
C LYS A 192 3.35 4.18 19.20
N ASN A 193 3.21 4.71 20.43
CA ASN A 193 4.06 4.39 21.58
C ASN A 193 3.36 3.57 22.70
N LYS A 194 2.07 3.23 22.56
CA LYS A 194 1.28 2.40 23.50
C LYS A 194 1.74 0.94 23.48
N THR A 195 2.46 0.57 22.43
CA THR A 195 3.16 -0.71 22.29
C THR A 195 4.66 -0.51 22.16
N ILE A 196 5.25 0.30 23.05
CA ILE A 196 6.63 -0.01 23.45
C ILE A 196 6.53 -1.23 24.39
N ASN A 197 6.26 -2.42 23.82
CA ASN A 197 6.69 -3.61 24.53
C ASN A 197 8.21 -3.51 24.49
N ASN A 198 8.84 -3.24 25.62
CA ASN A 198 10.28 -3.35 25.75
C ASN A 198 10.57 -4.84 25.78
N GLY A 199 10.63 -5.42 24.59
CA GLY A 199 11.17 -6.74 24.42
C GLY A 199 12.61 -6.74 24.87
N GLU A 200 12.97 -7.69 25.71
CA GLU A 200 14.33 -7.92 26.17
C GLU A 200 14.78 -9.29 25.68
N ILE A 201 15.86 -9.34 24.93
CA ILE A 201 16.58 -10.58 24.67
C ILE A 201 17.69 -10.68 25.71
N VAL A 202 17.52 -11.63 26.63
CA VAL A 202 18.47 -11.93 27.70
C VAL A 202 19.30 -13.13 27.28
N ILE A 203 20.62 -12.96 27.31
CA ILE A 203 21.57 -13.95 26.83
C ILE A 203 22.51 -14.30 27.97
N ASP A 204 22.52 -15.56 28.38
CA ASP A 204 23.53 -16.06 29.28
C ASP A 204 24.71 -16.57 28.47
N VAL A 205 25.90 -16.05 28.76
CA VAL A 205 27.13 -16.42 28.05
C VAL A 205 28.24 -16.80 29.01
N MET A 206 29.06 -17.76 28.60
CA MET A 206 30.28 -18.14 29.29
C MET A 206 31.50 -17.63 28.53
N SER A 207 32.35 -16.86 29.21
CA SER A 207 33.62 -16.41 28.67
C SER A 207 34.79 -17.01 29.43
N LYS A 208 35.80 -17.51 28.72
CA LYS A 208 37.01 -18.05 29.33
C LYS A 208 37.89 -16.97 29.98
N ASN A 209 37.92 -15.78 29.38
CA ASN A 209 38.73 -14.65 29.81
C ASN A 209 37.89 -13.37 29.85
N ALA A 210 38.37 -12.33 30.53
CA ALA A 210 37.80 -11.00 30.38
C ALA A 210 38.11 -10.49 28.95
N ILE A 211 37.07 -10.23 28.16
CA ILE A 211 37.18 -9.85 26.75
C ILE A 211 36.12 -8.82 26.38
N GLU A 212 36.41 -8.02 25.37
CA GLU A 212 35.39 -7.20 24.73
C GLU A 212 34.84 -7.94 23.51
N ASP A 213 33.53 -8.14 23.48
CA ASP A 213 32.86 -8.91 22.44
C ASP A 213 31.79 -8.07 21.72
N VAL A 214 31.54 -8.41 20.46
CA VAL A 214 30.49 -7.83 19.64
C VAL A 214 29.46 -8.92 19.38
N PHE A 215 28.25 -8.68 19.86
CA PHE A 215 27.10 -9.54 19.64
C PHE A 215 26.29 -9.03 18.47
N GLU A 216 25.92 -9.95 17.58
CA GLU A 216 24.98 -9.74 16.51
C GLU A 216 23.68 -10.46 16.85
N VAL A 217 22.57 -9.72 16.76
CA VAL A 217 21.23 -10.27 16.95
C VAL A 217 20.44 -10.00 15.67
N SER A 218 19.85 -11.05 15.12
CA SER A 218 18.92 -10.94 14.00
C SER A 218 17.57 -11.57 14.31
N TYR A 219 16.50 -10.94 13.84
CA TYR A 219 15.13 -11.43 14.03
C TYR A 219 14.21 -10.86 12.93
N ILE A 220 13.05 -11.48 12.74
CA ILE A 220 12.02 -11.04 11.79
C ILE A 220 10.98 -10.21 12.52
N ASP A 221 10.66 -9.00 12.03
CA ASP A 221 9.50 -8.22 12.41
C ASP A 221 8.47 -8.21 11.26
N ASN A 222 7.23 -8.56 11.57
CA ASN A 222 6.18 -8.72 10.56
C ASN A 222 5.52 -7.39 10.14
N ARG A 223 5.91 -6.26 10.76
CA ARG A 223 5.32 -4.94 10.52
C ARG A 223 6.15 -4.12 9.52
N ALA A 224 6.74 -4.78 8.55
CA ALA A 224 7.43 -4.15 7.44
C ALA A 224 7.10 -4.91 6.16
N SER A 225 7.13 -4.23 5.02
CA SER A 225 6.98 -4.86 3.72
C SER A 225 7.57 -3.99 2.61
N TRP A 226 7.77 -4.57 1.44
CA TRP A 226 8.00 -3.78 0.24
C TRP A 226 7.18 -4.26 -0.96
N THR A 227 6.77 -3.31 -1.80
CA THR A 227 6.09 -3.57 -3.08
C THR A 227 6.92 -3.05 -4.26
N SER A 228 6.75 -3.68 -5.42
CA SER A 228 7.38 -3.22 -6.66
C SER A 228 6.59 -2.06 -7.26
N SER A 229 7.31 -1.09 -7.78
CA SER A 229 6.76 0.01 -8.55
C SER A 229 7.75 0.42 -9.64
N PHE A 230 7.28 1.08 -10.67
CA PHE A 230 8.10 1.39 -11.83
C PHE A 230 7.81 2.80 -12.33
N ASP A 231 8.83 3.45 -12.87
CA ASP A 231 8.67 4.61 -13.75
C ASP A 231 9.00 4.17 -15.17
N LEU A 232 8.06 4.35 -16.10
CA LEU A 232 8.25 4.17 -17.53
C LEU A 232 8.45 5.53 -18.17
N ARG A 233 9.59 5.75 -18.80
CA ARG A 233 9.96 7.05 -19.39
C ARG A 233 10.23 6.91 -20.88
N LEU A 234 9.59 7.76 -21.66
CA LEU A 234 9.79 7.84 -23.09
C LEU A 234 10.09 9.29 -23.49
N GLU A 235 11.31 9.55 -23.95
CA GLU A 235 11.73 10.88 -24.40
C GLU A 235 11.29 11.18 -25.85
N SER A 236 11.25 10.17 -26.72
CA SER A 236 10.70 10.33 -28.08
C SER A 236 10.37 8.97 -28.70
N LEU A 237 9.48 8.94 -29.70
CA LEU A 237 9.07 7.71 -30.41
C LEU A 237 10.19 7.00 -31.18
N LYS A 238 11.40 7.58 -31.24
CA LYS A 238 12.58 7.00 -31.90
C LYS A 238 13.61 6.43 -30.93
N GLN A 239 13.42 6.67 -29.64
CA GLN A 239 14.31 6.20 -28.59
C GLN A 239 13.69 4.99 -27.89
N PRO A 240 14.53 4.12 -27.32
CA PRO A 240 14.02 3.04 -26.48
C PRO A 240 13.34 3.63 -25.25
N LEU A 241 12.48 2.81 -24.67
CA LEU A 241 11.68 3.17 -23.52
C LEU A 241 12.43 2.76 -22.25
N ASN A 242 12.60 3.70 -21.33
CA ASN A 242 13.39 3.50 -20.13
C ASN A 242 12.49 3.07 -18.96
N LEU A 243 12.74 1.90 -18.40
CA LEU A 243 12.02 1.38 -17.24
C LEU A 243 12.92 1.43 -16.01
N ILE A 244 12.53 2.24 -15.04
CA ILE A 244 13.19 2.35 -13.73
C ILE A 244 12.37 1.55 -12.73
N SER A 245 12.91 0.45 -12.21
CA SER A 245 12.26 -0.29 -11.13
C SER A 245 12.61 0.30 -9.78
N LYS A 246 11.61 0.33 -8.91
CA LYS A 246 11.68 0.87 -7.56
C LYS A 246 11.02 -0.06 -6.55
N GLY A 247 11.58 -0.12 -5.35
CA GLY A 247 10.95 -0.74 -4.19
C GLY A 247 10.27 0.32 -3.35
N LYS A 248 9.00 0.13 -2.99
CA LYS A 248 8.29 0.95 -2.00
C LYS A 248 8.34 0.21 -0.67
N ILE A 249 9.16 0.68 0.27
CA ILE A 249 9.32 0.12 1.61
C ILE A 249 8.30 0.80 2.54
N THR A 250 7.53 0.02 3.28
CA THR A 250 6.63 0.52 4.33
C THR A 250 6.96 -0.21 5.63
N GLN A 251 7.12 0.52 6.73
CA GLN A 251 7.41 -0.09 8.02
C GLN A 251 6.75 0.64 9.20
N SER A 252 6.34 -0.15 10.18
CA SER A 252 5.73 0.26 11.44
C SER A 252 6.24 -0.60 12.60
N THR A 253 7.54 -0.93 12.54
CA THR A 253 8.23 -1.78 13.52
C THR A 253 8.35 -1.11 14.89
N GLY A 254 8.17 0.21 14.97
CA GLY A 254 8.31 0.98 16.21
C GLY A 254 9.72 1.53 16.43
N GLU A 255 10.67 1.20 15.54
CA GLU A 255 12.01 1.76 15.52
C GLU A 255 12.28 2.41 14.17
N ASN A 256 12.94 3.57 14.19
CA ASN A 256 13.50 4.14 12.96
C ASN A 256 14.73 3.31 12.55
N TRP A 257 14.88 3.10 11.25
CA TRP A 257 16.09 2.50 10.71
C TRP A 257 17.00 3.61 10.22
N ASP A 258 17.84 4.13 11.12
CA ASP A 258 18.71 5.27 10.85
C ASP A 258 20.09 4.78 10.36
N ASP A 259 20.51 5.23 9.17
CA ASP A 259 21.78 4.90 8.53
C ASP A 259 22.02 3.36 8.44
N VAL A 260 21.07 2.66 7.82
CA VAL A 260 21.10 1.19 7.70
C VAL A 260 21.37 0.72 6.28
N LYS A 261 21.99 -0.46 6.13
CA LYS A 261 22.07 -1.15 4.84
C LYS A 261 20.74 -1.84 4.54
N ILE A 262 20.12 -1.52 3.40
CA ILE A 262 18.86 -2.11 2.98
C ILE A 262 19.09 -3.16 1.89
N THR A 263 18.40 -4.29 2.03
CA THR A 263 18.25 -5.30 0.96
C THR A 263 16.77 -5.59 0.77
N LEU A 264 16.30 -5.57 -0.47
CA LEU A 264 14.93 -5.99 -0.79
C LEU A 264 14.94 -7.43 -1.28
N SER A 265 14.05 -8.26 -0.75
CA SER A 265 13.94 -9.67 -1.15
C SER A 265 12.52 -9.99 -1.62
N SER A 266 12.40 -10.62 -2.78
CA SER A 266 11.12 -11.15 -3.27
C SER A 266 10.72 -12.45 -2.56
N GLY A 267 11.59 -13.00 -1.72
CA GLY A 267 11.31 -14.20 -0.92
C GLY A 267 10.31 -13.93 0.20
N ASP A 268 9.61 -14.99 0.60
CA ASP A 268 8.86 -15.02 1.86
C ASP A 268 9.51 -16.07 2.76
N PRO A 269 10.17 -15.67 3.88
CA PRO A 269 10.82 -16.60 4.79
C PRO A 269 9.82 -17.54 5.49
N ARG A 270 8.51 -17.28 5.39
CA ARG A 270 7.44 -18.07 5.99
C ARG A 270 6.81 -19.06 5.01
N ARG A 271 7.23 -19.06 3.74
CA ARG A 271 6.63 -19.91 2.72
C ARG A 271 6.80 -21.38 3.10
N ASN A 272 5.70 -22.13 3.15
CA ASN A 272 5.75 -23.57 3.37
C ASN A 272 6.55 -24.21 2.22
N MET A 273 7.68 -24.82 2.55
CA MET A 273 8.57 -25.48 1.59
C MET A 273 8.14 -26.91 1.26
N GLN A 274 7.03 -27.40 1.82
CA GLN A 274 6.50 -28.72 1.48
C GLN A 274 5.90 -28.72 0.06
N LEU A 275 6.42 -29.60 -0.79
CA LEU A 275 5.85 -29.89 -2.11
C LEU A 275 4.42 -30.42 -1.93
N PRO A 276 3.39 -29.79 -2.53
CA PRO A 276 2.04 -30.33 -2.48
C PRO A 276 1.98 -31.65 -3.26
N GLU A 277 1.44 -32.68 -2.62
CA GLU A 277 1.19 -33.96 -3.30
C GLU A 277 -0.08 -33.88 -4.14
N ILE A 278 0.02 -34.26 -5.41
CA ILE A 278 -1.14 -34.44 -6.28
C ILE A 278 -1.95 -35.63 -5.75
N LYS A 279 -3.17 -35.38 -5.32
CA LYS A 279 -4.11 -36.44 -4.95
C LYS A 279 -4.82 -36.98 -6.20
N PRO A 280 -5.07 -38.30 -6.30
CA PRO A 280 -5.87 -38.85 -7.40
C PRO A 280 -7.23 -38.15 -7.49
N TRP A 281 -7.58 -37.66 -8.69
CA TRP A 281 -8.88 -37.05 -8.95
C TRP A 281 -9.82 -38.11 -9.54
N PHE A 282 -10.77 -38.59 -8.72
CA PHE A 282 -11.82 -39.49 -9.18
C PHE A 282 -13.03 -38.68 -9.66
N LEU A 283 -13.47 -38.95 -10.89
CA LEU A 283 -14.73 -38.42 -11.41
C LEU A 283 -15.88 -39.32 -10.93
N TYR A 284 -16.80 -38.74 -10.16
CA TYR A 284 -18.04 -39.40 -9.79
C TYR A 284 -19.18 -38.83 -10.63
N TYR A 285 -20.09 -39.70 -11.09
CA TYR A 285 -21.35 -39.23 -11.66
C TYR A 285 -22.11 -38.42 -10.60
N TYR A 286 -22.58 -37.24 -10.97
CA TYR A 286 -23.47 -36.44 -10.13
C TYR A 286 -24.78 -37.19 -9.98
N VAL A 287 -25.02 -37.80 -8.82
CA VAL A 287 -26.31 -38.38 -8.45
C VAL A 287 -26.94 -37.42 -7.45
N GLU A 288 -28.08 -36.82 -7.81
CA GLU A 288 -28.88 -36.02 -6.87
C GLU A 288 -29.25 -36.91 -5.68
N GLN A 289 -28.61 -36.67 -4.54
CA GLN A 289 -28.97 -37.36 -3.32
C GLN A 289 -30.23 -36.72 -2.74
N TYR A 290 -31.35 -37.43 -2.88
CA TYR A 290 -32.53 -37.20 -2.07
C TYR A 290 -32.13 -37.33 -0.60
N ASN A 291 -32.34 -36.26 0.16
CA ASN A 291 -32.12 -36.22 1.60
C ASN A 291 -32.91 -37.35 2.29
N GLN A 292 -32.19 -38.39 2.72
CA GLN A 292 -32.67 -39.27 3.77
C GLN A 292 -31.86 -39.03 5.05
N THR A 293 -32.61 -38.62 6.05
CA THR A 293 -32.28 -38.33 7.43
C THR A 293 -31.43 -39.38 8.14
N LYS A 294 -30.45 -38.87 8.91
CA LYS A 294 -29.96 -39.32 10.23
C LYS A 294 -29.94 -40.82 10.51
N LEU A 295 -28.75 -41.39 10.63
CA LEU A 295 -28.44 -42.40 11.64
C LEU A 295 -26.94 -42.47 11.93
N GLY A 296 -26.58 -42.35 13.22
CA GLY A 296 -25.39 -42.99 13.79
C GLY A 296 -24.10 -42.18 13.84
N ALA A 297 -24.05 -41.15 14.69
CA ALA A 297 -22.79 -40.75 15.32
C ALA A 297 -22.40 -41.85 16.32
N TYR A 298 -21.22 -42.46 16.17
CA TYR A 298 -20.35 -42.89 17.28
C TYR A 298 -18.96 -43.32 16.74
N ASN A 299 -17.94 -42.62 17.25
CA ASN A 299 -16.57 -43.07 17.54
C ASN A 299 -15.60 -43.50 16.41
N ASN A 300 -14.53 -42.72 16.21
CA ASN A 300 -13.33 -42.86 17.04
C ASN A 300 -12.32 -41.74 16.80
N ALA A 301 -11.97 -41.06 17.89
CA ALA A 301 -10.77 -40.26 18.01
C ALA A 301 -9.56 -41.20 18.13
N THR A 302 -8.54 -40.96 17.31
CA THR A 302 -7.18 -41.33 17.68
C THR A 302 -6.23 -40.27 17.15
N GLN A 303 -5.93 -39.29 18.01
CA GLN A 303 -4.71 -38.52 17.93
C GLN A 303 -3.53 -39.47 18.10
N LEU A 304 -2.60 -39.46 17.16
CA LEU A 304 -1.24 -39.94 17.38
C LEU A 304 -0.25 -38.91 16.84
N ARG A 305 0.49 -38.37 17.80
CA ARG A 305 1.75 -37.63 17.71
C ARG A 305 2.68 -38.16 16.60
N GLY A 306 3.21 -37.26 15.78
CA GLY A 306 4.55 -37.38 15.17
C GLY A 306 5.33 -36.14 15.59
N SER A 307 6.23 -36.26 16.58
CA SER A 307 7.66 -36.57 16.43
C SER A 307 8.43 -35.45 15.73
N LYS A 308 9.25 -34.77 16.55
CA LYS A 308 10.36 -33.89 16.19
C LYS A 308 11.29 -34.57 15.18
N ASP A 309 11.79 -33.83 14.19
CA ASP A 309 13.17 -33.34 14.16
C ASP A 309 13.55 -32.73 12.80
N ALA A 310 14.41 -31.72 12.90
CA ALA A 310 15.46 -31.27 11.97
C ALA A 310 15.11 -30.72 10.57
N ALA A 311 15.38 -29.43 10.39
CA ALA A 311 16.07 -28.95 9.19
C ALA A 311 16.96 -27.74 9.52
N SER A 312 18.27 -28.05 9.44
CA SER A 312 19.48 -27.23 9.50
C SER A 312 19.48 -25.95 8.65
N ASN A 313 20.11 -24.93 9.22
CA ASN A 313 20.75 -23.75 8.63
C ASN A 313 21.14 -23.82 7.14
N TYR A 314 20.82 -22.74 6.41
CA TYR A 314 21.54 -22.29 5.23
C TYR A 314 21.79 -20.77 5.33
N TYR A 315 23.02 -20.38 5.63
CA TYR A 315 23.57 -19.09 5.23
C TYR A 315 24.95 -19.36 4.62
N ALA A 316 25.07 -19.12 3.32
CA ALA A 316 26.37 -19.03 2.66
C ALA A 316 26.83 -17.57 2.73
N GLU A 317 27.82 -17.29 3.60
CA GLU A 317 28.58 -16.05 3.55
C GLU A 317 29.54 -16.11 2.35
N GLY A 318 29.19 -15.42 1.27
CA GLY A 318 30.11 -15.05 0.21
C GLY A 318 30.63 -13.64 0.45
N ALA A 319 31.86 -13.52 0.94
CA ALA A 319 32.58 -12.26 0.98
C ALA A 319 33.02 -11.86 -0.44
N VAL A 320 32.65 -10.66 -0.90
CA VAL A 320 33.35 -9.97 -2.00
C VAL A 320 33.41 -8.47 -1.70
N LYS A 321 34.60 -7.93 -1.93
CA LYS A 321 35.00 -6.53 -1.86
C LYS A 321 34.88 -5.93 -3.26
N SER A 322 34.14 -4.83 -3.45
CA SER A 322 34.43 -3.78 -4.43
C SER A 322 33.41 -2.65 -4.26
N GLU A 323 33.92 -1.42 -4.17
CA GLU A 323 33.16 -0.20 -4.43
C GLU A 323 32.69 -0.22 -5.88
N LEU A 324 31.42 0.15 -6.11
CA LEU A 324 30.82 0.77 -7.30
C LEU A 324 29.36 1.11 -6.94
N ASP A 325 28.88 2.29 -7.37
CA ASP A 325 27.67 2.99 -6.91
C ASP A 325 26.31 2.37 -7.34
N ASP A 326 26.24 1.08 -7.69
CA ASP A 326 25.05 0.45 -8.26
C ASP A 326 24.42 -0.66 -7.38
N VAL A 327 23.10 -0.83 -7.53
CA VAL A 327 22.34 -1.90 -6.85
C VAL A 327 22.75 -3.26 -7.37
N VAL A 328 23.16 -4.16 -6.47
CA VAL A 328 23.55 -5.53 -6.83
C VAL A 328 22.34 -6.45 -6.69
N SER A 329 21.89 -7.03 -7.80
CA SER A 329 20.90 -8.11 -7.78
C SER A 329 21.58 -9.47 -7.62
N ARG A 330 20.97 -10.36 -6.83
CA ARG A 330 21.40 -11.76 -6.69
C ARG A 330 20.21 -12.68 -6.90
N GLU A 331 20.35 -13.60 -7.85
CA GLU A 331 19.36 -14.66 -8.08
C GLU A 331 19.66 -15.84 -7.14
N ASN A 332 18.66 -16.23 -6.36
CA ASN A 332 18.63 -17.51 -5.65
C ASN A 332 17.52 -18.35 -6.28
N ILE A 333 17.63 -19.68 -6.25
CA ILE A 333 16.69 -20.62 -6.89
C ILE A 333 15.23 -20.38 -6.44
N ALA A 334 15.02 -19.74 -5.28
CA ALA A 334 13.70 -19.44 -4.72
C ALA A 334 13.29 -17.95 -4.71
N PHE A 335 14.22 -16.99 -4.88
CA PHE A 335 13.92 -15.56 -4.74
C PHE A 335 15.03 -14.65 -5.30
N MET A 336 14.69 -13.37 -5.49
CA MET A 336 15.58 -12.29 -5.94
C MET A 336 15.91 -11.37 -4.77
N GLU A 337 17.18 -11.03 -4.61
CA GLU A 337 17.62 -10.00 -3.67
C GLU A 337 18.20 -8.79 -4.40
N TYR A 338 17.92 -7.60 -3.87
CA TYR A 338 18.42 -6.32 -4.37
C TYR A 338 19.11 -5.59 -3.24
N ALA A 339 20.44 -5.59 -3.24
CA ALA A 339 21.25 -4.87 -2.27
C ALA A 339 21.34 -3.40 -2.67
N ILE A 340 20.71 -2.52 -1.90
CA ILE A 340 20.75 -1.08 -2.14
C ILE A 340 22.14 -0.55 -1.73
N PRO A 341 22.86 0.15 -2.62
CA PRO A 341 24.28 0.44 -2.41
C PRO A 341 24.49 1.45 -1.27
N ASN A 342 23.58 2.42 -1.14
CA ASN A 342 23.66 3.48 -0.15
C ASN A 342 22.90 3.10 1.13
N ARG A 343 23.50 3.46 2.28
CA ARG A 343 22.80 3.44 3.56
C ARG A 343 21.73 4.52 3.55
N MET A 344 20.62 4.28 4.25
CA MET A 344 19.50 5.20 4.25
C MET A 344 18.68 5.16 5.53
N ASP A 345 17.90 6.21 5.74
CA ASP A 345 16.98 6.36 6.85
C ASP A 345 15.56 5.95 6.44
N ILE A 346 14.94 5.03 7.18
CA ILE A 346 13.54 4.63 7.00
C ILE A 346 12.77 4.79 8.32
N PRO A 347 11.96 5.85 8.48
CA PRO A 347 11.21 6.09 9.72
C PRO A 347 10.09 5.07 9.93
N SER A 348 9.72 4.81 11.18
CA SER A 348 8.58 3.95 11.54
C SER A 348 7.27 4.72 11.49
N ASP A 349 6.90 5.18 10.29
CA ASP A 349 5.78 6.08 10.07
C ASP A 349 4.63 5.48 9.25
N SER A 350 4.72 4.21 8.87
CA SER A 350 3.75 3.51 8.01
C SER A 350 3.57 4.13 6.61
N LYS A 351 4.46 5.03 6.19
CA LYS A 351 4.41 5.63 4.84
C LYS A 351 5.33 4.86 3.89
N PRO A 352 5.01 4.84 2.59
CA PRO A 352 5.88 4.24 1.59
C PRO A 352 7.10 5.12 1.31
N HIS A 353 8.29 4.53 1.36
CA HIS A 353 9.58 5.13 1.01
C HIS A 353 10.12 4.44 -0.25
N GLU A 354 10.31 5.20 -1.33
CA GLU A 354 10.77 4.67 -2.63
C GLU A 354 12.31 4.55 -2.68
N VAL A 355 12.82 3.40 -3.12
CA VAL A 355 14.23 3.18 -3.44
C VAL A 355 14.38 2.73 -4.88
N LYS A 356 15.34 3.30 -5.62
CA LYS A 356 15.71 2.84 -6.96
C LYS A 356 16.37 1.46 -6.85
N MET A 357 15.94 0.52 -7.68
CA MET A 357 16.47 -0.85 -7.73
C MET A 357 17.30 -1.07 -8.98
N ASN A 358 16.71 -0.95 -10.16
CA ASN A 358 17.44 -1.09 -11.41
C ASN A 358 16.82 -0.20 -12.48
N GLU A 359 17.52 -0.08 -13.59
CA GLU A 359 17.11 0.70 -14.75
C GLU A 359 17.47 -0.08 -16.00
N VAL A 360 16.51 -0.26 -16.90
CA VAL A 360 16.73 -0.97 -18.16
C VAL A 360 16.14 -0.20 -19.34
N SER A 361 16.82 -0.32 -20.48
CA SER A 361 16.35 0.21 -21.75
C SER A 361 15.61 -0.90 -22.49
N LEU A 362 14.34 -0.66 -22.80
CA LEU A 362 13.46 -1.61 -23.47
C LEU A 362 13.15 -1.13 -24.89
N ASP A 363 13.37 -2.01 -25.87
CA ASP A 363 12.93 -1.75 -27.23
C ASP A 363 11.40 -1.86 -27.31
N ALA A 364 10.77 -0.84 -27.88
CA ALA A 364 9.33 -0.76 -28.01
C ALA A 364 8.94 -0.42 -29.45
N LYS A 365 7.85 -1.03 -29.91
CA LYS A 365 7.17 -0.64 -31.15
C LYS A 365 5.99 0.25 -30.80
N TYR A 366 5.88 1.37 -31.48
CA TYR A 366 4.82 2.33 -31.25
C TYR A 366 3.78 2.25 -32.35
N ASP A 367 2.53 2.05 -31.96
CA ASP A 367 1.39 1.98 -32.86
C ASP A 367 0.29 2.92 -32.37
N TYR A 368 -0.36 3.61 -33.31
CA TYR A 368 -1.59 4.34 -33.01
C TYR A 368 -2.79 3.41 -33.19
N ILE A 369 -3.67 3.35 -32.20
CA ILE A 369 -4.83 2.45 -32.18
C ILE A 369 -6.09 3.26 -31.90
N ALA A 370 -7.18 2.95 -32.60
CA ALA A 370 -8.48 3.53 -32.30
C ALA A 370 -9.61 2.51 -32.41
N SER A 371 -10.58 2.63 -31.50
CA SER A 371 -11.81 1.83 -31.49
C SER A 371 -13.02 2.78 -31.43
N PRO A 372 -13.38 3.46 -32.55
CA PRO A 372 -14.31 4.61 -32.58
C PRO A 372 -15.73 4.31 -32.07
N LYS A 373 -16.08 3.02 -31.97
CA LYS A 373 -17.33 2.55 -31.35
C LYS A 373 -17.36 2.77 -29.84
N LEU A 374 -16.20 2.71 -29.19
CA LEU A 374 -16.03 2.81 -27.74
C LEU A 374 -15.56 4.22 -27.35
N ASP A 375 -14.58 4.76 -28.07
CA ASP A 375 -14.03 6.10 -27.87
C ASP A 375 -13.53 6.64 -29.22
N THR A 376 -13.84 7.89 -29.52
CA THR A 376 -13.45 8.56 -30.77
C THR A 376 -11.99 9.03 -30.78
N LYS A 377 -11.29 8.94 -29.65
CA LYS A 377 -9.86 9.25 -29.54
C LYS A 377 -8.99 8.18 -30.18
N VAL A 378 -7.80 8.60 -30.59
CA VAL A 378 -6.72 7.73 -31.04
C VAL A 378 -5.68 7.63 -29.93
N TYR A 379 -5.32 6.42 -29.55
CA TYR A 379 -4.39 6.14 -28.47
C TYR A 379 -3.03 5.73 -29.04
N LEU A 380 -1.96 6.28 -28.48
CA LEU A 380 -0.61 5.79 -28.71
C LEU A 380 -0.38 4.57 -27.82
N GLN A 381 0.07 3.46 -28.39
CA GLN A 381 0.41 2.24 -27.66
C GLN A 381 1.88 1.90 -27.89
N ALA A 382 2.59 1.55 -26.82
CA ALA A 382 3.89 0.91 -26.88
C ALA A 382 3.71 -0.61 -26.74
N SER A 383 4.35 -1.37 -27.62
CA SER A 383 4.41 -2.83 -27.59
C SER A 383 5.85 -3.26 -27.31
N ILE A 384 6.08 -3.89 -26.16
CA ILE A 384 7.40 -4.30 -25.67
C ILE A 384 7.48 -5.81 -25.74
N SER A 385 8.28 -6.33 -26.67
CA SER A 385 8.55 -7.76 -26.79
C SER A 385 9.61 -8.20 -25.78
N ASP A 386 9.61 -9.48 -25.41
CA ASP A 386 10.64 -10.09 -24.55
C ASP A 386 10.82 -9.43 -23.16
N TRP A 387 9.81 -8.70 -22.70
CA TRP A 387 9.84 -7.98 -21.43
C TRP A 387 10.07 -8.90 -20.22
N SER A 388 9.64 -10.17 -20.33
CA SER A 388 9.73 -11.19 -19.29
C SER A 388 11.17 -11.63 -18.97
N GLN A 389 12.12 -11.42 -19.89
CA GLN A 389 13.53 -11.79 -19.68
C GLN A 389 14.20 -11.05 -18.51
N ASN A 390 13.60 -9.95 -18.05
CA ASN A 390 14.13 -9.10 -16.98
C ASN A 390 13.60 -9.47 -15.58
N ASN A 391 12.83 -10.57 -15.44
CA ASN A 391 12.32 -11.07 -14.16
C ASN A 391 11.59 -10.02 -13.30
N PHE A 392 10.87 -9.09 -13.93
CA PHE A 392 10.11 -8.07 -13.21
C PHE A 392 9.03 -8.70 -12.33
N SER A 393 8.84 -8.14 -11.14
CA SER A 393 7.68 -8.46 -10.30
C SER A 393 6.49 -7.58 -10.65
N SER A 394 5.27 -8.05 -10.44
CA SER A 394 4.07 -7.24 -10.68
C SER A 394 4.08 -5.96 -9.83
N GLY A 395 3.62 -4.85 -10.39
CA GLY A 395 3.65 -3.55 -9.71
C GLY A 395 3.04 -2.41 -10.50
N GLU A 396 2.77 -1.31 -9.80
CA GLU A 396 2.27 -0.07 -10.40
C GLU A 396 3.35 0.59 -11.26
N VAL A 397 2.98 1.03 -12.46
CA VAL A 397 3.86 1.72 -13.41
C VAL A 397 3.37 3.15 -13.61
N LYS A 398 4.19 4.13 -13.27
CA LYS A 398 3.98 5.55 -13.61
C LYS A 398 4.52 5.83 -15.00
N LEU A 399 3.71 6.41 -15.88
CA LEU A 399 4.05 6.68 -17.28
C LEU A 399 4.46 8.14 -17.47
N TYR A 400 5.61 8.36 -18.11
CA TYR A 400 6.14 9.67 -18.46
C TYR A 400 6.47 9.72 -19.95
N PHE A 401 5.99 10.77 -20.63
CA PHE A 401 6.31 11.05 -22.02
C PHE A 401 6.85 12.49 -22.14
N GLU A 402 8.02 12.66 -22.75
CA GLU A 402 8.73 13.95 -22.88
C GLU A 402 8.82 14.68 -21.52
N GLY A 403 9.21 13.95 -20.47
CA GLY A 403 9.30 14.45 -19.09
C GLY A 403 7.96 14.73 -18.38
N THR A 404 6.82 14.57 -19.05
CA THR A 404 5.49 14.85 -18.50
C THR A 404 4.80 13.57 -18.03
N TYR A 405 4.20 13.59 -16.85
CA TYR A 405 3.38 12.48 -16.34
C TYR A 405 2.09 12.34 -17.16
N VAL A 406 1.86 11.17 -17.77
CA VAL A 406 0.70 10.93 -18.65
C VAL A 406 -0.31 9.92 -18.08
N GLY A 407 0.04 9.20 -17.01
CA GLY A 407 -0.89 8.30 -16.32
C GLY A 407 -0.19 7.16 -15.57
N ASN A 408 -1.00 6.24 -15.06
CA ASN A 408 -0.54 5.00 -14.42
C ASN A 408 -1.10 3.77 -15.13
N THR A 409 -0.34 2.69 -15.11
CA THR A 409 -0.79 1.35 -15.49
C THR A 409 -0.30 0.34 -14.45
N TYR A 410 -0.57 -0.95 -14.68
CA TYR A 410 -0.10 -2.04 -13.85
C TYR A 410 0.66 -3.05 -14.71
N LEU A 411 1.88 -3.37 -14.30
CA LEU A 411 2.67 -4.46 -14.87
C LEU A 411 2.27 -5.73 -14.13
N ASP A 412 1.75 -6.71 -14.85
CA ASP A 412 1.45 -8.04 -14.33
C ASP A 412 2.47 -9.06 -14.81
N ALA A 413 3.39 -9.44 -13.92
CA ALA A 413 4.44 -10.44 -14.15
C ALA A 413 3.88 -11.85 -14.44
N ALA A 414 2.63 -12.14 -14.09
CA ALA A 414 2.00 -13.43 -14.30
C ALA A 414 1.31 -13.56 -15.68
N ALA A 415 1.27 -12.48 -16.46
CA ALA A 415 0.66 -12.50 -17.78
C ALA A 415 1.42 -13.47 -18.71
N VAL A 416 0.67 -14.36 -19.39
CA VAL A 416 1.22 -15.40 -20.29
C VAL A 416 1.54 -14.82 -21.69
N GLU A 417 1.44 -13.50 -21.88
CA GLU A 417 1.64 -12.86 -23.18
C GLU A 417 3.11 -12.47 -23.42
N ASP A 418 3.65 -12.85 -24.58
CA ASP A 418 5.04 -12.57 -24.99
C ASP A 418 5.32 -11.08 -25.28
N THR A 419 4.27 -10.25 -25.35
CA THR A 419 4.40 -8.81 -25.66
C THR A 419 3.53 -7.99 -24.72
N MET A 420 4.16 -7.14 -23.92
CA MET A 420 3.46 -6.20 -23.06
C MET A 420 2.97 -5.00 -23.89
N LYS A 421 1.69 -4.67 -23.76
CA LYS A 421 1.08 -3.51 -24.42
C LYS A 421 0.74 -2.45 -23.40
N ILE A 422 1.27 -1.24 -23.60
CA ILE A 422 1.09 -0.11 -22.70
C ILE A 422 0.47 1.04 -23.49
N SER A 423 -0.71 1.48 -23.07
CA SER A 423 -1.31 2.71 -23.60
C SER A 423 -0.60 3.92 -23.01
N LEU A 424 -0.05 4.78 -23.86
CA LEU A 424 0.62 6.04 -23.50
C LEU A 424 -0.33 7.24 -23.54
N GLY A 425 -1.63 6.99 -23.76
CA GLY A 425 -2.67 8.01 -23.76
C GLY A 425 -3.09 8.49 -25.15
N PRO A 426 -4.09 9.38 -25.22
CA PRO A 426 -4.65 9.86 -26.47
C PRO A 426 -3.78 10.94 -27.12
N ASP A 427 -3.62 10.88 -28.44
CA ASP A 427 -2.95 11.92 -29.23
C ASP A 427 -3.99 12.80 -29.91
N ILE A 428 -4.17 14.02 -29.39
CA ILE A 428 -5.22 14.94 -29.83
C ILE A 428 -5.06 15.42 -31.28
N ALA A 429 -3.88 15.25 -31.90
CA ALA A 429 -3.66 15.60 -33.29
C ALA A 429 -4.28 14.57 -34.26
N LEU A 430 -4.64 13.38 -33.76
CA LEU A 430 -5.32 12.33 -34.50
C LEU A 430 -6.76 12.21 -34.02
N SER A 431 -7.71 12.11 -34.94
CA SER A 431 -9.12 12.01 -34.57
C SER A 431 -9.86 10.99 -35.41
N THR A 432 -10.81 10.32 -34.75
CA THR A 432 -11.79 9.46 -35.43
C THR A 432 -13.20 9.92 -35.12
N LYS A 433 -14.14 9.59 -36.00
CA LYS A 433 -15.56 9.79 -35.78
C LYS A 433 -16.31 8.61 -36.37
N ARG A 434 -17.29 8.08 -35.64
CA ARG A 434 -18.14 6.98 -36.10
C ARG A 434 -19.58 7.43 -36.18
N GLU A 435 -20.18 7.35 -37.36
CA GLU A 435 -21.55 7.79 -37.61
C GLU A 435 -22.37 6.66 -38.23
N LYS A 436 -23.60 6.49 -37.75
CA LYS A 436 -24.55 5.54 -38.35
C LYS A 436 -25.04 6.11 -39.67
N LEU A 437 -24.93 5.34 -40.75
CA LEU A 437 -25.42 5.73 -42.07
C LEU A 437 -26.94 5.64 -42.10
N LYS A 438 -27.60 6.74 -42.49
CA LYS A 438 -29.08 6.85 -42.47
C LYS A 438 -29.75 5.93 -43.50
N ASP A 439 -29.08 5.67 -44.61
CA ASP A 439 -29.62 4.89 -45.74
C ASP A 439 -29.65 3.37 -45.46
N PHE A 440 -28.89 2.92 -44.46
CA PHE A 440 -28.72 1.51 -44.11
C PHE A 440 -29.59 1.14 -42.90
N LYS A 441 -30.90 1.39 -43.04
CA LYS A 441 -31.99 0.91 -42.16
C LYS A 441 -33.08 0.23 -42.99
N LYS A 442 -32.68 -0.52 -44.02
CA LYS A 442 -33.63 -1.21 -44.88
C LYS A 442 -33.99 -2.57 -44.27
N THR A 443 -35.28 -2.80 -44.09
CA THR A 443 -35.80 -4.15 -43.82
C THR A 443 -36.29 -4.72 -45.14
N THR A 444 -35.66 -5.80 -45.60
CA THR A 444 -36.12 -6.53 -46.78
C THR A 444 -36.74 -7.85 -46.33
N PHE A 445 -37.95 -8.14 -46.79
CA PHE A 445 -38.63 -9.39 -46.47
C PHE A 445 -38.29 -10.44 -47.54
N LEU A 446 -37.66 -11.54 -47.12
CA LEU A 446 -37.46 -12.76 -47.90
C LEU A 446 -38.54 -13.77 -47.48
N SER A 447 -38.76 -14.90 -48.16
CA SER A 447 -39.93 -15.79 -47.90
C SER A 447 -40.22 -16.05 -46.40
N SER A 448 -39.28 -16.64 -45.66
CA SER A 448 -39.43 -16.95 -44.22
C SER A 448 -38.60 -16.06 -43.28
N LYS A 449 -37.63 -15.32 -43.82
CA LYS A 449 -36.72 -14.45 -43.05
C LYS A 449 -36.92 -12.98 -43.42
N LYS A 450 -36.54 -12.07 -42.53
CA LYS A 450 -36.32 -10.66 -42.85
C LYS A 450 -34.83 -10.34 -42.69
N GLN A 451 -34.33 -9.48 -43.57
CA GLN A 451 -32.96 -8.99 -43.56
C GLN A 451 -32.95 -7.55 -43.04
N LEU A 452 -32.17 -7.31 -42.01
CA LEU A 452 -31.91 -6.00 -41.43
C LEU A 452 -30.51 -5.57 -41.82
N GLN A 453 -30.42 -4.50 -42.60
CA GLN A 453 -29.13 -3.91 -42.97
C GLN A 453 -28.73 -2.86 -41.93
N SER A 454 -27.45 -2.80 -41.59
CA SER A 454 -26.87 -1.76 -40.74
C SER A 454 -25.55 -1.30 -41.33
N GLY A 455 -25.30 0.01 -41.30
CA GLY A 455 -24.11 0.63 -41.89
C GLY A 455 -23.56 1.75 -41.01
N TYR A 456 -22.23 1.79 -40.87
CA TYR A 456 -21.52 2.87 -40.19
C TYR A 456 -20.38 3.39 -41.05
N GLU A 457 -20.12 4.70 -40.96
CA GLU A 457 -18.97 5.36 -41.56
C GLU A 457 -18.04 5.84 -40.45
N ILE A 458 -16.76 5.49 -40.60
CA ILE A 458 -15.67 5.91 -39.73
C ILE A 458 -14.84 6.91 -40.52
N THR A 459 -14.80 8.16 -40.06
CA THR A 459 -13.90 9.19 -40.58
C THR A 459 -12.65 9.22 -39.73
N ILE A 460 -11.48 9.19 -40.36
CA ILE A 460 -10.17 9.24 -39.70
C ILE A 460 -9.37 10.41 -40.28
N LYS A 461 -8.74 11.20 -39.42
CA LYS A 461 -7.95 12.37 -39.82
C LYS A 461 -6.59 12.44 -39.12
N ASN A 462 -5.55 12.71 -39.89
CA ASN A 462 -4.21 13.00 -39.40
C ASN A 462 -3.94 14.52 -39.43
N ASN A 463 -3.84 15.20 -38.28
CA ASN A 463 -3.41 16.60 -38.21
C ASN A 463 -1.95 16.77 -37.74
N LYS A 464 -1.17 15.68 -37.66
CA LYS A 464 0.27 15.75 -37.37
C LYS A 464 1.04 16.23 -38.60
N PRO A 465 2.23 16.84 -38.41
CA PRO A 465 3.07 17.30 -39.52
C PRO A 465 3.74 16.15 -40.29
N GLY A 466 3.72 14.92 -39.77
CA GLY A 466 4.32 13.73 -40.38
C GLY A 466 3.29 12.65 -40.74
N PRO A 467 3.67 11.68 -41.60
CA PRO A 467 2.83 10.52 -41.88
C PRO A 467 2.64 9.67 -40.62
N VAL A 468 1.50 9.00 -40.52
CA VAL A 468 1.12 8.17 -39.37
C VAL A 468 0.58 6.83 -39.84
N GLU A 469 1.15 5.75 -39.30
CA GLU A 469 0.58 4.41 -39.37
C GLU A 469 -0.33 4.20 -38.16
N MET A 470 -1.55 3.71 -38.39
CA MET A 470 -2.49 3.40 -37.31
C MET A 470 -3.37 2.20 -37.63
N THR A 471 -3.84 1.53 -36.58
CA THR A 471 -4.78 0.41 -36.65
C THR A 471 -6.13 0.83 -36.10
N ILE A 472 -7.18 0.66 -36.90
CA ILE A 472 -8.57 0.95 -36.52
C ILE A 472 -9.30 -0.37 -36.29
N TYR A 473 -10.05 -0.44 -35.20
CA TYR A 473 -10.93 -1.56 -34.87
C TYR A 473 -12.40 -1.13 -34.86
N ASP A 474 -13.25 -1.97 -35.43
CA ASP A 474 -14.69 -1.98 -35.22
C ASP A 474 -15.15 -3.45 -35.18
N GLN A 475 -16.45 -3.70 -35.18
CA GLN A 475 -16.98 -5.04 -35.15
C GLN A 475 -18.33 -5.15 -35.84
N ILE A 476 -18.59 -6.33 -36.40
CA ILE A 476 -19.95 -6.79 -36.73
C ILE A 476 -20.48 -7.68 -35.57
N PRO A 477 -21.81 -7.83 -35.42
CA PRO A 477 -22.36 -8.74 -34.42
C PRO A 477 -21.99 -10.20 -34.70
N LEU A 478 -22.11 -11.04 -33.66
CA LEU A 478 -22.04 -12.50 -33.75
C LEU A 478 -23.34 -13.12 -33.24
N THR A 479 -23.62 -14.36 -33.63
CA THR A 479 -24.78 -15.13 -33.17
C THR A 479 -24.39 -16.58 -32.93
N SER A 480 -24.92 -17.17 -31.86
CA SER A 480 -24.90 -18.62 -31.61
C SER A 480 -26.22 -19.30 -32.04
N ASP A 481 -27.23 -18.51 -32.41
CA ASP A 481 -28.52 -19.01 -32.90
C ASP A 481 -28.39 -19.39 -34.39
N SER A 482 -28.62 -20.67 -34.69
CA SER A 482 -28.56 -21.23 -36.04
C SER A 482 -29.65 -20.70 -36.98
N GLN A 483 -30.70 -20.06 -36.45
CA GLN A 483 -31.74 -19.42 -37.26
C GLN A 483 -31.35 -18.01 -37.73
N MET A 484 -30.31 -17.42 -37.15
CA MET A 484 -29.79 -16.10 -37.51
C MET A 484 -28.52 -16.22 -38.36
N GLU A 485 -28.43 -15.41 -39.40
CA GLU A 485 -27.23 -15.33 -40.25
C GLU A 485 -26.73 -13.89 -40.28
N ILE A 486 -25.42 -13.71 -40.16
CA ILE A 486 -24.74 -12.41 -40.20
C ILE A 486 -23.78 -12.42 -41.37
N GLU A 487 -23.96 -11.48 -42.29
CA GLU A 487 -23.17 -11.36 -43.51
C GLU A 487 -22.57 -9.96 -43.60
N ALA A 488 -21.25 -9.88 -43.73
CA ALA A 488 -20.58 -8.62 -44.06
C ALA A 488 -20.81 -8.31 -45.55
N GLU A 489 -21.26 -7.10 -45.84
CA GLU A 489 -21.54 -6.63 -47.21
C GLU A 489 -20.39 -5.77 -47.75
N ASP A 490 -19.95 -4.77 -46.96
CA ASP A 490 -18.81 -3.92 -47.30
C ASP A 490 -18.03 -3.58 -46.03
N LEU A 491 -16.74 -3.87 -46.04
CA LEU A 491 -15.81 -3.58 -44.94
C LEU A 491 -14.72 -2.58 -45.37
N SER A 492 -14.79 -1.97 -46.56
CA SER A 492 -13.81 -0.99 -47.06
C SER A 492 -12.34 -1.46 -46.93
N GLY A 493 -12.10 -2.75 -47.21
CA GLY A 493 -10.79 -3.40 -47.12
C GLY A 493 -10.38 -3.86 -45.72
N GLY A 494 -11.28 -3.82 -44.74
CA GLY A 494 -11.03 -4.30 -43.37
C GLY A 494 -10.96 -5.82 -43.31
N LYS A 495 -10.06 -6.34 -42.48
CA LYS A 495 -9.90 -7.78 -42.24
C LYS A 495 -10.85 -8.21 -41.12
N LEU A 496 -11.82 -9.05 -41.45
CA LEU A 496 -12.77 -9.61 -40.48
C LEU A 496 -12.23 -10.89 -39.85
N ASN A 497 -12.16 -10.92 -38.52
CA ASN A 497 -12.09 -12.16 -37.77
C ASN A 497 -13.52 -12.69 -37.54
N LYS A 498 -13.85 -13.84 -38.15
CA LYS A 498 -15.21 -14.41 -38.10
C LYS A 498 -15.61 -14.98 -36.73
N GLU A 499 -14.64 -15.32 -35.89
CA GLU A 499 -14.89 -15.91 -34.56
C GLU A 499 -15.20 -14.83 -33.52
N THR A 500 -14.60 -13.64 -33.67
CA THR A 500 -14.77 -12.50 -32.74
C THR A 500 -15.65 -11.39 -33.29
N GLY A 501 -15.89 -11.37 -34.60
CA GLY A 501 -16.63 -10.32 -35.30
C GLY A 501 -15.82 -9.03 -35.48
N ILE A 502 -14.55 -9.00 -35.03
CA ILE A 502 -13.69 -7.81 -35.10
C ILE A 502 -13.26 -7.55 -36.55
N VAL A 503 -13.35 -6.29 -36.98
CA VAL A 503 -12.85 -5.80 -38.26
C VAL A 503 -11.66 -4.89 -38.01
N GLU A 504 -10.51 -5.23 -38.59
CA GLU A 504 -9.24 -4.50 -38.45
C GLU A 504 -8.88 -3.77 -39.77
N TRP A 505 -8.53 -2.49 -39.67
CA TRP A 505 -7.89 -1.73 -40.76
C TRP A 505 -6.52 -1.24 -40.32
N LYS A 506 -5.46 -1.64 -41.02
CA LYS A 506 -4.14 -0.99 -40.94
C LYS A 506 -4.05 0.08 -42.02
N ILE A 507 -3.82 1.32 -41.63
CA ILE A 507 -3.85 2.48 -42.54
C ILE A 507 -2.63 3.37 -42.34
N SER A 508 -2.14 3.91 -43.45
CA SER A 508 -1.12 4.95 -43.50
C SER A 508 -1.79 6.25 -43.91
N LEU A 509 -1.57 7.34 -43.16
CA LEU A 509 -2.14 8.65 -43.42
C LEU A 509 -1.04 9.70 -43.56
N LYS A 510 -1.03 10.41 -44.68
CA LYS A 510 -0.18 11.57 -44.90
C LYS A 510 -0.58 12.75 -43.98
N PRO A 511 0.31 13.73 -43.77
CA PRO A 511 -0.03 14.95 -43.03
C PRO A 511 -1.28 15.63 -43.61
N GLY A 512 -2.24 15.95 -42.76
CA GLY A 512 -3.50 16.60 -43.14
C GLY A 512 -4.52 15.68 -43.83
N GLU A 513 -4.18 14.42 -44.12
CA GLU A 513 -5.06 13.50 -44.84
C GLU A 513 -6.28 13.10 -44.01
N GLN A 514 -7.42 12.98 -44.68
CA GLN A 514 -8.66 12.47 -44.13
C GLN A 514 -9.21 11.37 -45.01
N ILE A 515 -9.47 10.21 -44.41
CA ILE A 515 -10.07 9.07 -45.12
C ILE A 515 -11.37 8.64 -44.45
N LYS A 516 -12.13 7.82 -45.18
CA LYS A 516 -13.37 7.21 -44.69
C LYS A 516 -13.30 5.70 -44.86
N LYS A 517 -13.76 4.97 -43.85
CA LYS A 517 -13.97 3.52 -43.88
C LYS A 517 -15.44 3.23 -43.57
N ARG A 518 -15.99 2.21 -44.19
CA ARG A 518 -17.37 1.77 -43.97
C ARG A 518 -17.42 0.34 -43.48
N ILE A 519 -18.40 0.08 -42.64
CA ILE A 519 -18.78 -1.24 -42.16
C ILE A 519 -20.28 -1.40 -42.39
N ILE A 520 -20.63 -2.24 -43.35
CA ILE A 520 -22.00 -2.54 -43.76
C ILE A 520 -22.19 -4.04 -43.64
N TYR A 521 -23.22 -4.45 -42.90
CA TYR A 521 -23.54 -5.85 -42.70
C TYR A 521 -25.05 -6.07 -42.66
N ASN A 522 -25.43 -7.31 -42.92
CA ASN A 522 -26.80 -7.78 -42.96
C ASN A 522 -27.02 -8.81 -41.85
N VAL A 523 -28.14 -8.68 -41.16
CA VAL A 523 -28.60 -9.65 -40.17
C VAL A 523 -29.92 -10.25 -40.67
N LYS A 524 -29.90 -11.53 -41.03
CA LYS A 524 -31.08 -12.27 -41.47
C LYS A 524 -31.66 -13.02 -40.27
N ILE A 525 -32.93 -12.75 -39.95
CA ILE A 525 -33.65 -13.37 -38.84
C ILE A 525 -35.03 -13.86 -39.27
N PRO A 526 -35.67 -14.81 -38.55
CA PRO A 526 -37.07 -15.15 -38.77
C PRO A 526 -37.98 -13.92 -38.66
N LYS A 527 -39.03 -13.84 -39.50
CA LYS A 527 -39.89 -12.65 -39.62
C LYS A 527 -40.57 -12.24 -38.32
N ASP A 528 -40.96 -13.22 -37.51
CA ASP A 528 -41.66 -13.09 -36.23
C ASP A 528 -40.76 -12.59 -35.09
N LYS A 529 -39.43 -12.70 -35.22
CA LYS A 529 -38.46 -12.30 -34.19
C LYS A 529 -38.13 -10.81 -34.27
N LYS A 530 -37.77 -10.21 -33.14
CA LYS A 530 -37.30 -8.81 -33.05
C LYS A 530 -35.90 -8.79 -32.41
N ILE A 531 -35.02 -7.95 -32.94
CA ILE A 531 -33.68 -7.70 -32.39
C ILE A 531 -33.41 -6.19 -32.37
N SER A 532 -32.49 -5.76 -31.50
CA SER A 532 -31.98 -4.38 -31.46
C SER A 532 -30.57 -4.34 -32.07
N LEU A 533 -30.30 -3.38 -32.97
CA LEU A 533 -29.05 -3.24 -33.73
C LEU A 533 -28.37 -1.87 -33.55
#